data_AF-A0A3D1IGB4-F1
#
_entry.id   AF-A0A3D1IGB4-F1
#
_cell.length_a   1.000
_cell.length_b   1.000
_cell.length_c   1.000
_cell.angle_alpha   90.00
_cell.angle_beta   90.00
_cell.angle_gamma   90.00
#
_symmetry.space_group_name_H-M   'P 1'
#
loop_
_entity.id
_entity.type
_entity.pdbx_description
1 polymer ?
#
loop_
_entity_poly.entity_id
_entity_poly.type
_entity_poly.pdbx_seq_one_letter_code
_entity_poly.pdbx_strand_id
1 'polypeptide(L)'
;WQRLRFVYRRRGPSLLVADGMRARTGKRGGFSRASASAHRTGRGLVTVPMFILVPQVTLAKRLEVAGAAERWVSRLPSLVVRNWISDEDGSR
;
A
#
# COMPACT_ATOMS: atom_id res chain seq x y z
N TRP A 1 -17.86 6.02 -12.41
CA TRP A 1 -16.92 4.93 -12.06
C TRP A 1 -16.36 4.32 -13.34
N GLN A 2 -15.07 3.95 -13.38
CA GLN A 2 -14.49 3.28 -14.56
C GLN A 2 -14.78 1.78 -14.53
N ARG A 3 -15.18 1.20 -15.66
CA ARG A 3 -15.35 -0.26 -15.78
C ARG A 3 -13.97 -0.92 -15.82
N LEU A 4 -13.75 -1.90 -14.94
CA LEU A 4 -12.55 -2.73 -14.95
C LEU A 4 -12.75 -3.95 -15.85
N ARG A 5 -11.69 -4.36 -16.54
CA ARG A 5 -11.67 -5.56 -17.38
C ARG A 5 -10.99 -6.70 -16.63
N PHE A 6 -11.62 -7.88 -16.68
CA PHE A 6 -11.04 -9.10 -16.14
C PHE A 6 -9.98 -9.65 -17.10
N VAL A 7 -8.83 -10.03 -16.54
CA VAL A 7 -7.74 -10.68 -17.26
C VAL A 7 -7.36 -11.94 -16.52
N TYR A 8 -7.71 -13.09 -17.10
CA TYR A 8 -7.28 -14.39 -16.61
C TYR A 8 -5.79 -14.60 -16.89
N ARG A 9 -5.08 -15.16 -15.92
CA ARG A 9 -3.66 -15.51 -16.04
C ARG A 9 -3.46 -16.97 -15.68
N ARG A 10 -3.01 -17.77 -16.65
CA ARG A 10 -2.71 -19.20 -16.45
C ARG A 10 -1.61 -19.45 -15.42
N ARG A 11 -0.65 -18.53 -15.30
CA ARG A 11 0.46 -18.58 -14.34
C ARG A 11 0.46 -17.32 -13.47
N GLY A 12 -0.21 -17.37 -12.33
CA GLY A 12 -0.34 -16.29 -11.35
C GLY A 12 -1.78 -15.84 -11.09
N PRO A 13 -2.00 -14.90 -10.14
CA PRO A 13 -3.34 -14.40 -9.83
C PRO A 13 -3.94 -13.67 -11.04
N SER A 14 -5.26 -13.83 -11.20
CA SER A 14 -6.04 -13.10 -12.22
C SER A 14 -6.18 -11.63 -11.82
N LEU A 15 -6.40 -10.74 -12.79
CA LEU A 15 -6.36 -9.30 -12.55
C LEU A 15 -7.67 -8.63 -12.94
N LEU A 16 -8.01 -7.57 -12.22
CA LEU A 16 -8.94 -6.54 -12.70
C LEU A 16 -8.12 -5.32 -13.09
N VAL A 17 -8.14 -4.99 -14.37
CA VAL A 17 -7.31 -3.93 -14.94
C VAL A 17 -8.16 -2.73 -15.36
N ALA A 18 -7.60 -1.53 -15.24
CA ALA A 18 -8.14 -0.30 -15.80
C ALA A 18 -7.41 0.02 -17.11
N ASP A 19 -8.18 0.06 -18.20
CA ASP A 19 -7.68 0.46 -19.51
C ASP A 19 -7.68 1.99 -19.67
N GLY A 20 -6.89 2.49 -20.62
CA GLY A 20 -6.89 3.90 -20.98
C GLY A 20 -6.44 4.81 -19.85
N MET A 21 -5.50 4.33 -19.06
CA MET A 21 -4.82 5.11 -18.03
C MET A 21 -3.61 5.82 -18.64
N ARG A 22 -3.06 6.79 -17.90
CA ARG A 22 -1.83 7.49 -18.25
C ARG A 22 -0.94 7.58 -17.03
N ALA A 23 0.37 7.40 -17.22
CA ALA A 23 1.35 7.68 -16.18
C ALA A 23 1.35 9.18 -15.88
N ARG A 24 1.30 9.54 -14.61
CA ARG A 24 1.42 10.93 -14.16
C ARG A 24 2.89 11.26 -13.99
N THR A 25 3.32 12.31 -14.66
CA THR A 25 4.65 12.90 -14.50
C THR A 25 4.64 13.88 -13.32
N GLY A 26 5.63 13.79 -12.43
CA GLY A 26 5.79 14.66 -11.26
C GLY A 26 5.98 13.90 -9.94
N LYS A 27 6.26 14.62 -8.84
CA LYS A 27 6.65 14.04 -7.53
C LYS A 27 5.66 13.02 -6.96
N ARG A 28 4.36 13.14 -7.25
CA ARG A 28 3.34 12.18 -6.75
C ARG A 28 3.30 10.87 -7.54
N GLY A 29 3.87 10.81 -8.74
CA GLY A 29 3.83 9.64 -9.63
C GLY A 29 2.41 9.09 -9.86
N GLY A 30 2.34 7.78 -10.17
CA GLY A 30 1.10 7.03 -10.28
C GLY A 30 0.41 7.12 -11.64
N PHE A 31 -0.87 6.74 -11.68
CA PHE A 31 -1.66 6.68 -12.90
C PHE A 31 -2.99 7.43 -12.75
N SER A 32 -3.44 8.07 -13.83
CA SER A 32 -4.74 8.73 -13.89
C SER A 32 -5.48 8.36 -15.16
N ARG A 33 -6.79 8.62 -15.21
CA ARG A 33 -7.58 8.46 -16.44
C ARG A 33 -6.98 9.32 -17.54
N ALA A 34 -6.90 8.77 -18.75
CA ALA A 34 -6.46 9.52 -19.90
C ALA A 34 -7.50 10.58 -20.31
N SER A 35 -7.03 11.67 -20.94
CA SER A 35 -7.91 12.69 -21.49
C SER A 35 -8.67 12.20 -22.72
N ALA A 36 -9.75 12.87 -23.11
CA ALA A 36 -10.50 12.52 -24.31
C ALA A 36 -9.62 12.53 -25.59
N SER A 37 -8.70 13.50 -25.71
CA SER A 37 -7.74 13.57 -26.83
C SER A 37 -6.77 12.38 -26.82
N ALA A 38 -6.31 11.95 -25.65
CA ALA A 38 -5.48 10.77 -25.51
C ALA A 38 -6.20 9.48 -25.95
N HIS A 39 -7.48 9.34 -25.61
CA HIS A 39 -8.30 8.22 -26.08
C HIS A 39 -8.48 8.24 -27.60
N ARG A 40 -8.68 9.42 -28.19
CA ARG A 40 -8.81 9.57 -29.64
C ARG A 40 -7.53 9.24 -30.40
N THR A 41 -6.38 9.64 -29.86
CA THR A 41 -5.07 9.48 -30.53
C THR A 41 -4.33 8.21 -30.16
N GLY A 42 -4.78 7.49 -29.12
CA GLY A 42 -4.11 6.28 -28.60
C GLY A 42 -2.76 6.54 -27.90
N ARG A 43 -2.22 7.76 -27.95
CA ARG A 43 -0.87 8.06 -27.45
C ARG A 43 -0.80 7.92 -25.95
N GLY A 44 0.23 7.22 -25.45
CA GLY A 44 0.56 7.14 -24.02
C GLY A 44 -0.51 6.50 -23.14
N LEU A 45 -1.45 5.75 -23.74
CA LEU A 45 -2.41 4.96 -22.98
C LEU A 45 -1.72 3.70 -22.43
N VAL A 46 -2.02 3.38 -21.18
CA VAL A 46 -1.53 2.18 -20.50
C VAL A 46 -2.68 1.44 -19.82
N THR A 47 -2.46 0.14 -19.59
CA THR A 47 -3.36 -0.73 -18.82
C THR A 47 -2.76 -0.94 -17.44
N VAL A 48 -3.52 -0.64 -16.39
CA VAL A 48 -3.02 -0.67 -15.00
C VAL A 48 -3.77 -1.74 -14.21
N PRO A 49 -3.08 -2.72 -13.59
CA PRO A 49 -3.70 -3.64 -12.64
C PRO A 49 -4.18 -2.89 -11.40
N MET A 50 -5.48 -2.94 -11.13
CA MET A 50 -6.08 -2.30 -9.95
C MET A 50 -6.28 -3.30 -8.82
N PHE A 51 -6.66 -4.53 -9.17
CA PHE A 51 -6.84 -5.61 -8.19
C PHE A 51 -6.21 -6.90 -8.67
N ILE A 52 -5.68 -7.66 -7.71
CA ILE A 52 -5.31 -9.06 -7.87
C ILE A 52 -6.43 -9.93 -7.30
N LEU A 53 -6.83 -10.95 -8.04
CA LEU A 53 -7.81 -11.94 -7.64
C LEU A 53 -7.06 -13.17 -7.16
N VAL A 54 -7.13 -13.37 -5.85
CA VAL A 54 -6.54 -14.51 -5.15
C VAL A 54 -7.66 -15.47 -4.74
N PRO A 55 -7.37 -16.77 -4.57
CA PRO A 55 -8.33 -17.70 -3.99
C PRO A 55 -8.83 -17.17 -2.65
N GLN A 56 -10.13 -17.36 -2.37
CA GLN A 56 -10.71 -16.96 -1.11
C GLN A 56 -10.22 -17.92 -0.01
N VAL A 57 -9.21 -17.49 0.74
CA VAL A 57 -8.59 -18.25 1.84
C VAL A 57 -8.29 -17.33 3.03
N THR A 58 -8.29 -17.89 4.23
CA THR A 58 -7.88 -17.15 5.43
C THR A 58 -6.36 -16.99 5.45
N LEU A 59 -5.89 -15.78 5.17
CA LEU A 59 -4.47 -15.45 5.26
C LEU A 59 -4.10 -15.12 6.70
N ALA A 60 -2.92 -15.56 7.15
CA ALA A 60 -2.35 -15.11 8.40
C ALA A 60 -2.22 -13.57 8.39
N LYS A 61 -2.66 -12.91 9.46
CA LYS A 61 -2.49 -11.46 9.61
C LYS A 61 -1.01 -11.13 9.52
N ARG A 62 -0.62 -10.29 8.56
CA ARG A 62 0.78 -9.85 8.42
C ARG A 62 1.23 -8.93 9.55
N LEU A 63 0.28 -8.24 10.20
CA LEU A 63 0.53 -7.36 11.32
C LEU A 63 -0.08 -7.97 12.59
N GLU A 64 0.79 -8.39 13.50
CA GLU A 64 0.42 -8.87 14.83
C GLU A 64 0.42 -7.70 15.82
N VAL A 65 -0.68 -6.96 15.87
CA VAL A 65 -0.82 -5.77 16.73
C VAL A 65 -0.74 -6.15 18.21
N ALA A 66 -1.36 -7.26 18.60
CA ALA A 66 -1.41 -7.70 20.00
C ALA A 66 -0.03 -8.02 20.55
N GLY A 67 0.74 -8.88 19.86
CA GLY A 67 2.12 -9.18 20.27
C GLY A 67 3.02 -7.96 20.23
N ALA A 68 2.83 -7.03 19.28
CA ALA A 68 3.55 -5.76 19.30
C ALA A 68 3.24 -4.94 20.56
N ALA A 69 1.95 -4.80 20.91
CA ALA A 69 1.53 -4.07 22.10
C ALA A 69 2.12 -4.70 23.38
N GLU A 70 2.03 -6.01 23.53
CA GLU A 70 2.56 -6.72 24.71
C GLU A 70 4.07 -6.55 24.88
N ARG A 71 4.84 -6.59 23.77
CA ARG A 71 6.28 -6.31 23.78
C ARG A 71 6.60 -4.89 24.24
N TRP A 72 5.79 -3.90 23.89
CA TRP A 72 6.00 -2.52 24.33
C TRP A 72 5.56 -2.29 25.77
N VAL A 73 4.43 -2.88 26.18
CA VAL A 73 3.93 -2.82 27.56
C VAL A 73 4.94 -3.42 28.53
N SER A 74 5.53 -4.56 28.21
CA SER A 74 6.57 -5.18 29.06
C SER A 74 7.85 -4.34 29.16
N ARG A 75 8.17 -3.52 28.15
CA ARG A 75 9.34 -2.63 28.15
C ARG A 75 9.08 -1.30 28.86
N LEU A 76 7.83 -0.84 28.95
CA LEU A 76 7.45 0.47 29.50
C LEU A 76 8.11 0.80 30.84
N PRO A 77 8.08 -0.08 31.87
CA PRO A 77 8.66 0.26 33.18
C PRO A 77 10.14 0.62 33.09
N SER A 78 10.91 -0.18 32.35
CA SER A 78 12.34 0.06 32.15
C SER A 78 12.63 1.32 31.33
N LEU A 79 11.73 1.73 30.44
CA LEU A 79 11.87 2.95 29.65
C LEU A 79 11.60 4.19 30.51
N VAL A 80 10.57 4.13 31.37
CA VAL A 80 10.24 5.18 32.34
C VAL A 80 11.41 5.42 33.30
N VAL A 81 11.94 4.35 33.91
CA VAL A 81 13.07 4.48 34.85
C VAL A 81 14.29 5.07 34.16
N ARG A 82 14.64 4.58 32.95
CA ARG A 82 15.80 5.10 32.20
C ARG A 82 15.67 6.58 31.88
N ASN A 83 14.49 7.04 31.46
CA ASN A 83 14.28 8.43 31.09
C ASN A 83 14.25 9.35 32.32
N TRP A 84 13.73 8.89 33.46
CA TRP A 84 13.78 9.67 34.70
C TRP A 84 15.23 9.90 35.14
N ILE A 85 16.04 8.85 35.22
CA ILE A 85 17.46 8.96 35.64
C ILE A 85 18.25 9.88 34.69
N SER A 86 17.96 9.82 33.39
CA SER A 86 18.64 10.65 32.39
C SER A 86 18.32 12.15 32.55
N ASP A 87 17.12 12.52 33.00
CA ASP A 87 16.74 13.91 33.30
C ASP A 87 17.44 14.41 34.58
N GLU A 88 17.66 13.55 35.57
CA GLU A 88 18.35 13.89 36.83
C GLU A 88 19.87 14.11 36.64
N ASP A 89 20.49 13.39 35.68
CA ASP A 89 21.89 13.54 35.33
C ASP A 89 22.16 14.76 34.41
N GLY A 90 21.16 15.20 33.62
CA GLY A 90 21.27 16.37 32.73
C GLY A 90 20.91 17.71 33.37
N SER A 91 20.34 17.71 34.58
CA SER A 91 19.97 18.93 35.31
C SER A 91 21.02 19.37 36.36
N ARG A 92 22.23 18.81 36.32
CA ARG A 92 23.39 19.20 37.14
C ARG A 92 24.44 19.97 36.34
#